data_AF-X0RIN2-F1
#
_entry.id   AF-X0RIN2-F1
#
_cell.length_a   1.000
_cell.length_b   1.000
_cell.length_c   1.000
_cell.angle_alpha   90.00
_cell.angle_beta   90.00
_cell.angle_gamma   90.00
#
_symmetry.space_group_name_H-M   'P 1'
#
loop_
_entity.id
_entity.type
_entity.pdbx_description
1 polymer ?
#
loop_
_entity_poly.entity_id
_entity_poly.type
_entity_poly.pdbx_seq_one_letter_code
_entity_poly.pdbx_strand_id
1 'polypeptide(L)'
;MSSEYNFDFASHELGGELPAVVNFCRREQGLLVAKGNPKGFQGISDLGNPGIKIANRPVDTGTRLLLDKELEKAGIKGSEIEGYQREFRSHLDVGLEVFEGRADAALAIMPVASLLGLDF
;
A
#
# COMPACT_ATOMS: atom_id res chain seq x y z
N MET A 1 17.91 6.27 -1.30
CA MET A 1 18.14 6.59 0.12
C MET A 1 16.79 6.87 0.74
N SER A 2 16.40 6.09 1.75
CA SER A 2 15.13 6.23 2.45
C SER A 2 15.12 7.57 3.17
N SER A 3 14.17 8.46 2.86
CA SER A 3 13.87 9.59 3.74
C SER A 3 13.45 9.01 5.08
N GLU A 4 14.24 9.28 6.12
CA GLU A 4 14.15 8.69 7.46
C GLU A 4 13.04 9.33 8.30
N TYR A 5 11.80 9.25 7.81
CA TYR A 5 10.61 9.86 8.42
C TYR A 5 10.45 9.55 9.92
N ASN A 6 10.78 8.34 10.34
CA ASN A 6 10.62 7.92 11.74
C ASN A 6 11.63 8.57 12.69
N PHE A 7 12.82 8.94 12.21
CA PHE A 7 13.89 9.47 13.05
C PHE A 7 13.62 10.94 13.39
N ASP A 8 13.30 11.74 12.37
CA ASP A 8 12.94 13.16 12.57
C ASP A 8 11.72 13.28 13.48
N PHE A 9 10.67 12.47 13.23
CA PHE A 9 9.47 12.45 14.05
C PHE A 9 9.77 12.08 15.52
N ALA A 10 10.54 11.01 15.75
CA ALA A 10 10.85 10.56 17.11
C ALA A 10 11.71 11.57 17.88
N SER A 11 12.65 12.25 17.20
CA SER A 11 13.50 13.28 17.84
C SER A 11 12.69 14.51 18.28
N HIS A 12 11.66 14.89 17.51
CA HIS A 12 10.80 16.03 17.82
C HIS A 12 9.89 15.73 19.01
N GLU A 13 9.25 14.56 19.02
CA GLU A 13 8.30 14.16 20.07
C GLU A 13 8.99 13.87 21.42
N LEU A 14 10.25 13.43 21.41
CA LEU A 14 11.01 13.05 22.61
C LEU A 14 11.93 14.17 23.14
N GLY A 15 11.66 15.42 22.77
CA GLY A 15 12.32 16.58 23.39
C GLY A 15 13.80 16.73 23.04
N GLY A 16 14.25 16.22 21.90
CA GLY A 16 15.61 16.39 21.40
C GLY A 16 16.64 15.37 21.92
N GLU A 17 16.25 14.44 22.80
CA GLU A 17 17.08 13.27 23.08
C GLU A 17 16.88 12.21 21.99
N LEU A 18 17.99 11.69 21.43
CA LEU A 18 17.94 10.65 20.40
C LEU A 18 17.50 9.32 21.04
N PRO A 19 16.30 8.79 20.74
CA PRO A 19 15.90 7.51 21.27
C PRO A 19 16.73 6.38 20.68
N ALA A 20 16.84 5.27 21.42
CA ALA A 20 17.28 4.02 20.82
C ALA A 20 16.23 3.53 19.80
N VAL A 21 16.57 3.58 18.51
CA VAL A 21 15.71 3.06 17.43
C VAL A 21 16.10 1.62 17.13
N VAL A 22 15.15 0.70 17.30
CA VAL A 22 15.34 -0.72 16.98
C VAL A 22 14.41 -1.11 15.83
N ASN A 23 14.97 -1.64 14.75
CA ASN A 23 14.16 -2.22 13.68
C ASN A 23 13.58 -3.56 14.15
N PHE A 24 12.29 -3.57 14.49
CA PHE A 24 11.63 -4.78 15.02
C PHE A 24 11.46 -5.87 13.95
N CYS A 25 11.03 -5.49 12.75
CA CYS A 25 10.85 -6.43 11.64
C CYS A 25 10.92 -5.72 10.28
N ARG A 26 11.28 -6.47 9.25
CA ARG A 26 11.10 -6.09 7.85
C ARG A 26 9.92 -6.85 7.26
N ARG A 27 9.10 -6.16 6.47
CA ARG A 27 8.00 -6.76 5.71
C ARG A 27 8.11 -6.30 4.27
N GLU A 28 7.83 -7.21 3.36
CA GLU A 28 7.72 -6.92 1.94
C GLU A 28 6.30 -6.41 1.66
N GLN A 29 6.21 -5.23 1.05
CA GLN A 29 4.96 -4.58 0.64
C GLN A 29 4.92 -4.44 -0.87
N GLY A 30 3.74 -4.67 -1.45
CA GLY A 30 3.55 -4.73 -2.90
C GLY A 30 2.07 -4.77 -3.26
N LEU A 31 1.80 -4.76 -4.57
CA LEU A 31 0.44 -4.70 -5.09
C LEU A 31 -0.14 -6.10 -5.19
N LEU A 32 -1.10 -6.41 -4.33
CA LEU A 32 -1.94 -7.58 -4.53
C LEU A 32 -2.76 -7.40 -5.79
N VAL A 33 -2.69 -8.35 -6.70
CA VAL A 33 -3.52 -8.40 -7.91
C VAL A 33 -4.10 -9.80 -8.09
N ALA A 34 -5.18 -9.91 -8.87
CA ALA A 34 -5.77 -11.20 -9.16
C ALA A 34 -4.75 -12.18 -9.76
N LYS A 35 -4.87 -13.47 -9.42
CA LYS A 35 -3.99 -14.53 -9.89
C LYS A 35 -3.86 -14.53 -11.42
N GLY A 36 -2.63 -14.64 -11.91
CA GLY A 36 -2.30 -14.56 -13.33
C GLY A 36 -2.27 -13.13 -13.88
N ASN A 37 -2.45 -12.12 -13.03
CA ASN A 37 -2.39 -10.70 -13.36
C ASN A 37 -3.15 -10.33 -14.65
N PRO A 38 -4.48 -10.56 -14.71
CA PRO A 38 -5.25 -10.42 -15.95
C PRO A 38 -5.29 -9.00 -16.52
N LYS A 39 -5.02 -7.99 -15.70
CA LYS A 39 -4.93 -6.58 -16.10
C LYS A 39 -3.49 -6.11 -16.39
N GLY A 40 -2.50 -7.00 -16.26
CA GLY A 40 -1.12 -6.74 -16.68
C GLY A 40 -0.39 -5.69 -15.84
N PHE A 41 -0.71 -5.57 -14.55
CA PHE A 41 -0.01 -4.64 -13.64
C PHE A 41 1.50 -4.92 -13.60
N GLN A 42 2.30 -3.90 -13.85
CA GLN A 42 3.75 -3.87 -13.73
C GLN A 42 4.19 -3.01 -12.53
N GLY A 43 3.33 -2.10 -12.07
CA GLY A 43 3.58 -1.31 -10.87
C GLY A 43 2.53 -0.25 -10.59
N ILE A 44 2.89 0.71 -9.74
CA ILE A 44 2.00 1.78 -9.26
C ILE A 44 1.46 2.66 -10.40
N SER A 45 2.26 2.87 -11.45
CA SER A 45 1.85 3.67 -12.61
C SER A 45 0.59 3.13 -13.28
N ASP A 46 0.37 1.82 -13.24
CA ASP A 46 -0.79 1.18 -13.87
C ASP A 46 -2.10 1.42 -13.09
N LEU A 47 -2.02 1.85 -11.83
CA LEU A 47 -3.21 2.23 -11.05
C LEU A 47 -3.91 3.47 -11.63
N GLY A 48 -3.20 4.27 -12.42
CA GLY A 48 -3.76 5.44 -13.12
C GLY A 48 -4.49 5.08 -14.42
N ASN A 49 -4.46 3.81 -14.85
CA ASN A 49 -5.15 3.40 -16.07
C ASN A 49 -6.68 3.52 -15.90
N PRO A 50 -7.42 3.93 -16.95
CA PRO A 50 -8.88 4.02 -16.88
C PRO A 50 -9.53 2.68 -16.51
N GLY A 51 -10.52 2.71 -15.61
CA GLY A 51 -11.27 1.52 -15.20
C GLY A 51 -10.53 0.58 -14.25
N ILE A 52 -9.44 1.05 -13.62
CA ILE A 52 -8.80 0.38 -12.49
C ILE A 52 -9.49 0.80 -11.19
N LYS A 53 -9.87 -0.21 -10.40
CA LYS A 53 -10.43 -0.08 -9.06
C LYS A 53 -9.46 -0.58 -8.01
N ILE A 54 -9.28 0.17 -6.94
CA ILE A 54 -8.42 -0.24 -5.83
C ILE A 54 -9.18 -0.39 -4.51
N ALA A 55 -8.57 -1.11 -3.57
CA ALA A 55 -8.96 -1.16 -2.17
C ALA A 55 -7.77 -0.74 -1.29
N ASN A 56 -8.03 0.07 -0.27
CA ASN A 56 -6.97 0.71 0.50
C ASN A 56 -6.98 0.32 1.98
N ARG A 57 -5.80 0.41 2.59
CA ARG A 57 -5.69 0.53 4.06
C ARG A 57 -6.07 1.95 4.49
N PRO A 58 -6.42 2.17 5.76
CA PRO A 58 -6.84 3.49 6.23
C PRO A 58 -5.71 4.52 6.14
N VAL A 59 -6.07 5.80 5.98
CA VAL A 59 -5.14 6.95 5.84
C VAL A 59 -4.07 7.07 6.92
N ASP A 60 -4.32 6.56 8.11
CA ASP A 60 -3.39 6.60 9.25
C ASP A 60 -2.34 5.47 9.23
N THR A 61 -2.37 4.60 8.22
CA THR A 61 -1.43 3.47 8.12
C THR A 61 -0.21 3.80 7.27
N GLY A 62 0.94 3.25 7.66
CA GLY A 62 2.17 3.34 6.85
C GLY A 62 2.02 2.74 5.45
N THR A 63 1.08 1.80 5.25
CA THR A 63 0.78 1.26 3.91
C THR A 63 0.09 2.30 3.04
N ARG A 64 -0.90 3.01 3.57
CA ARG A 64 -1.56 4.08 2.82
C ARG A 64 -0.61 5.23 2.54
N LEU A 65 0.20 5.62 3.52
CA LEU A 65 1.28 6.60 3.32
C LEU A 65 2.25 6.20 2.21
N LEU A 66 2.63 4.91 2.14
CA LEU A 66 3.49 4.39 1.08
C LEU A 66 2.81 4.49 -0.29
N LEU A 67 1.56 4.04 -0.40
CA LEU A 67 0.80 4.13 -1.65
C LEU A 67 0.72 5.57 -2.15
N ASP A 68 0.33 6.49 -1.29
CA ASP A 68 0.12 7.90 -1.65
C ASP A 68 1.44 8.54 -2.13
N LYS A 69 2.57 8.21 -1.49
CA LYS A 69 3.90 8.64 -1.94
C LYS A 69 4.29 8.07 -3.30
N GLU A 70 4.00 6.79 -3.57
CA GLU A 70 4.33 6.19 -4.86
C GLU A 70 3.42 6.72 -5.98
N LEU A 71 2.14 7.00 -5.69
CA LEU A 71 1.23 7.66 -6.62
C LEU A 71 1.72 9.07 -6.97
N GLU A 72 2.13 9.85 -5.97
CA GLU A 72 2.71 11.18 -6.17
C GLU A 72 3.96 11.12 -7.06
N LYS A 73 4.88 10.18 -6.81
CA LYS A 73 6.07 9.97 -7.66
C LYS A 73 5.71 9.59 -9.10
N ALA A 74 4.63 8.83 -9.29
CA ALA A 74 4.12 8.46 -10.60
C ALA A 74 3.30 9.58 -11.26
N GLY A 75 3.08 10.72 -10.59
CA GLY A 75 2.26 11.82 -11.09
C GLY A 75 0.77 11.51 -11.13
N ILE A 76 0.31 10.48 -10.41
CA ILE A 76 -1.08 10.05 -10.37
C ILE A 76 -1.78 10.69 -9.17
N LYS A 77 -2.91 11.33 -9.41
CA LYS A 77 -3.78 11.80 -8.33
C LYS A 77 -4.66 10.65 -7.87
N GLY A 78 -4.50 10.23 -6.61
CA GLY A 78 -5.33 9.18 -6.03
C GLY A 78 -6.84 9.43 -6.16
N SER A 79 -7.28 10.70 -6.13
CA SER A 79 -8.68 11.09 -6.34
C SER A 79 -9.25 10.71 -7.71
N GLU A 80 -8.41 10.41 -8.69
CA GLU A 80 -8.80 10.00 -10.06
C GLU A 80 -8.92 8.48 -10.19
N ILE A 81 -8.51 7.70 -9.16
CA ILE A 81 -8.57 6.25 -9.15
C ILE A 81 -9.88 5.78 -8.50
N GLU A 82 -10.59 4.87 -9.16
CA GLU A 82 -11.83 4.32 -8.61
C GLU A 82 -11.54 3.53 -7.32
N GLY A 83 -12.30 3.80 -6.25
CA GLY A 83 -12.10 3.10 -4.98
C GLY A 83 -10.97 3.65 -4.09
N TYR A 84 -10.32 4.76 -4.45
CA TYR A 84 -9.26 5.36 -3.62
C TYR A 84 -9.69 5.69 -2.18
N GLN A 85 -10.97 5.98 -1.95
CA GLN A 85 -11.53 6.23 -0.61
C GLN A 85 -12.14 4.97 0.04
N ARG A 86 -12.07 3.79 -0.60
CA ARG A 86 -12.56 2.53 0.01
C ARG A 86 -11.47 1.95 0.90
N GLU A 87 -11.70 2.06 2.21
CA GLU A 87 -10.74 1.66 3.24
C GLU A 87 -11.16 0.40 3.99
N PHE A 88 -10.19 -0.45 4.32
CA PHE A 88 -10.41 -1.70 5.04
C PHE A 88 -9.39 -1.87 6.17
N ARG A 89 -9.84 -2.50 7.27
CA ARG A 89 -9.14 -2.46 8.56
C ARG A 89 -7.93 -3.37 8.64
N SER A 90 -7.81 -4.37 7.76
CA SER A 90 -6.71 -5.34 7.78
C SER A 90 -6.10 -5.58 6.40
N HIS A 91 -4.90 -6.17 6.36
CA HIS A 91 -4.27 -6.56 5.09
C HIS A 91 -5.03 -7.71 4.43
N LEU A 92 -5.62 -8.59 5.26
CA LEU A 92 -6.48 -9.66 4.77
C LEU A 92 -7.76 -9.08 4.14
N ASP A 93 -8.37 -8.07 4.76
CA ASP A 93 -9.61 -7.45 4.28
C ASP A 93 -9.42 -6.82 2.88
N VAL A 94 -8.34 -6.06 2.67
CA VAL A 94 -8.04 -5.51 1.33
C VAL A 94 -7.70 -6.61 0.32
N GLY A 95 -7.04 -7.69 0.77
CA GLY A 95 -6.75 -8.84 -0.09
C GLY A 95 -8.02 -9.57 -0.52
N LEU A 96 -9.01 -9.69 0.37
CA LEU A 96 -10.31 -10.30 0.06
C LEU A 96 -11.07 -9.50 -1.01
N GLU A 97 -10.99 -8.18 -1.00
CA GLU A 97 -11.57 -7.36 -2.07
C GLU A 97 -10.98 -7.67 -3.45
N VAL A 98 -9.66 -7.91 -3.52
CA VAL A 98 -9.00 -8.31 -4.78
C VAL A 98 -9.38 -9.74 -5.15
N PHE A 99 -9.36 -10.66 -4.18
CA PHE A 99 -9.72 -12.06 -4.37
C PHE A 99 -11.16 -12.22 -4.88
N GLU A 100 -12.10 -11.44 -4.36
CA GLU A 100 -13.51 -11.47 -4.74
C GLU A 100 -13.81 -10.63 -6.00
N GLY A 101 -12.79 -10.02 -6.62
CA GLY A 101 -12.93 -9.19 -7.83
C GLY A 101 -13.67 -7.87 -7.60
N ARG A 102 -13.81 -7.44 -6.34
CA ARG A 102 -14.39 -6.12 -5.98
C ARG A 102 -13.37 -4.99 -6.10
N ALA A 103 -12.08 -5.31 -6.14
CA ALA A 103 -10.98 -4.43 -6.50
C ALA A 103 -10.04 -5.16 -7.45
N ASP A 104 -9.29 -4.41 -8.25
CA ASP A 104 -8.29 -4.94 -9.17
C ASP A 104 -6.91 -5.02 -8.52
N ALA A 105 -6.62 -4.08 -7.62
CA ALA A 105 -5.35 -4.04 -6.91
C ALA A 105 -5.51 -3.49 -5.48
N ALA A 106 -4.61 -3.91 -4.60
CA ALA A 106 -4.49 -3.34 -3.25
C ALA A 106 -3.04 -3.39 -2.75
N LEU A 107 -2.53 -2.28 -2.20
CA LEU A 107 -1.21 -2.31 -1.57
C LEU A 107 -1.29 -3.04 -0.21
N ALA A 108 -0.56 -4.15 -0.07
CA ALA A 108 -0.54 -4.93 1.16
C ALA A 108 0.81 -5.67 1.32
N ILE A 109 0.82 -6.77 2.08
CA ILE A 109 2.02 -7.55 2.40
C ILE A 109 1.99 -8.92 1.72
N MET A 110 3.18 -9.42 1.33
CA MET A 110 3.36 -10.70 0.63
C MET A 110 2.62 -11.90 1.29
N PRO A 111 2.58 -12.06 2.62
CA PRO A 111 1.86 -13.17 3.25
C PRO A 111 0.37 -13.25 2.88
N VAL A 112 -0.29 -12.12 2.58
CA VAL A 112 -1.68 -12.11 2.14
C VAL A 112 -1.81 -12.66 0.71
N ALA A 113 -0.87 -12.33 -0.17
CA ALA A 113 -0.84 -12.89 -1.52
C ALA A 113 -0.74 -14.41 -1.46
N SER A 114 0.21 -14.93 -0.67
CA SER A 114 0.38 -16.38 -0.48
C SER A 114 -0.86 -17.06 0.11
N LEU A 115 -1.50 -16.42 1.09
CA LEU A 115 -2.69 -16.98 1.77
C LEU A 115 -3.91 -17.06 0.84
N LEU A 116 -4.14 -16.03 0.03
CA LEU A 116 -5.32 -15.92 -0.84
C LEU A 116 -5.06 -16.47 -2.26
N GLY A 117 -3.83 -16.87 -2.57
CA GLY A 117 -3.44 -17.31 -3.91
C GLY A 117 -3.50 -16.19 -4.95
N LEU A 118 -3.18 -14.96 -4.54
CA LEU A 118 -3.06 -13.77 -5.40
C LEU A 118 -1.63 -13.61 -5.92
N ASP A 119 -1.48 -12.82 -6.96
CA ASP A 119 -0.16 -12.35 -7.41
C ASP A 119 0.23 -11.06 -6.67
N PHE A 120 1.52 -10.73 -6.70
CA PHE A 120 2.15 -9.68 -5.89
C PHE A 120 3.20 -8.91 -6.68
#